data_AF-A0A6C1E3Q1-F1
#
_entry.id   AF-A0A6C1E3Q1-F1
#
_cell.length_a   1.000
_cell.length_b   1.000
_cell.length_c   1.000
_cell.angle_alpha   90.00
_cell.angle_beta   90.00
_cell.angle_gamma   90.00
#
_symmetry.space_group_name_H-M   'P 1'
#
loop_
_entity.id
_entity.type
_entity.pdbx_description
1 polymer ?
#
loop_
_entity_poly.entity_id
_entity_poly.type
_entity_poly.pdbx_seq_one_letter_code
_entity_poly.pdbx_strand_id
1 'polypeptide(L)'
;MSVTCEDDIDRIIKFVADCNAKFENSKCDIRESALGGLGVFAKSDIAQGETILTLNKSSIFSASNSSIANLLCDNDIDGMLALNMAFIYEITVFKNTSHWYSFLRTIRFHDDKGRLNLPPSFWSTNGKKLLKGTSFDTLFDALAPEDEIIQGFETAVNLAHNWNEEFGLEVPAEFFHIDEKQREKDYKLKLERFISVAYTLSSRGFEIDSFHETALVPIADLFNHHATKPDLKFCIVV
;
A
#
# COMPACT_ATOMS: atom_id res chain seq x y z
N MET A 1 5.44 -10.14 -0.60
CA MET A 1 6.18 -10.14 0.67
C MET A 1 6.42 -8.70 1.07
N SER A 2 6.28 -8.38 2.36
CA SER A 2 6.49 -7.01 2.85
C SER A 2 7.91 -6.55 2.53
N VAL A 3 8.04 -5.44 1.82
CA VAL A 3 9.30 -4.74 1.52
C VAL A 3 9.62 -3.71 2.63
N THR A 4 9.00 -3.85 3.80
CA THR A 4 9.29 -3.00 4.97
C THR A 4 10.66 -3.36 5.53
N CYS A 5 11.46 -2.36 5.88
CA CYS A 5 12.82 -2.54 6.39
C CYS A 5 12.82 -2.82 7.90
N GLU A 6 13.80 -3.60 8.38
CA GLU A 6 13.98 -3.84 9.82
C GLU A 6 14.19 -2.53 10.61
N ASP A 7 14.89 -1.56 10.01
CA ASP A 7 15.13 -0.23 10.58
C ASP A 7 13.85 0.58 10.83
N ASP A 8 12.73 0.20 10.21
CA ASP A 8 11.43 0.85 10.39
C ASP A 8 10.57 0.22 11.50
N ILE A 9 10.97 -0.90 12.10
CA ILE A 9 10.16 -1.62 13.09
C ILE A 9 9.84 -0.74 14.30
N ASP A 10 10.86 -0.10 14.88
CA ASP A 10 10.69 0.78 16.05
C ASP A 10 9.74 1.94 15.74
N ARG A 11 9.77 2.43 14.50
CA ARG A 11 8.88 3.50 14.04
C ARG A 11 7.42 3.03 13.97
N ILE A 12 7.17 1.84 13.45
CA ILE A 12 5.82 1.27 13.35
C ILE A 12 5.26 0.98 14.74
N ILE A 13 6.06 0.37 15.62
CA ILE A 13 5.66 0.08 17.01
C ILE A 13 5.34 1.39 17.75
N LYS A 14 6.19 2.41 17.59
CA LYS A 14 5.96 3.73 18.19
C LYS A 14 4.66 4.36 17.67
N PHE A 15 4.42 4.33 16.37
CA PHE A 15 3.17 4.83 15.78
C PHE A 15 1.93 4.15 16.38
N VAL A 16 1.95 2.82 16.47
CA VAL A 16 0.86 2.04 17.09
C VAL A 16 0.66 2.45 18.55
N ALA A 17 1.73 2.59 19.33
CA ALA A 17 1.63 3.03 20.72
C ALA A 17 1.05 4.46 20.85
N ASP A 18 1.50 5.39 20.01
CA ASP A 18 1.03 6.78 19.98
C ASP A 18 -0.47 6.87 19.60
N CYS A 19 -1.00 5.89 18.85
CA CYS A 19 -2.42 5.75 18.53
C CYS A 19 -3.27 5.06 19.62
N ASN A 20 -2.74 4.85 20.83
CA ASN A 20 -3.38 4.06 21.90
C ASN A 20 -3.76 2.64 21.46
N ALA A 21 -3.00 2.08 20.52
CA ALA A 21 -3.12 0.72 20.07
C ALA A 21 -2.05 -0.16 20.75
N LYS A 22 -2.28 -1.47 20.81
CA LYS A 22 -1.44 -2.41 21.56
C LYS A 22 -0.92 -3.53 20.67
N PHE A 23 0.39 -3.76 20.71
CA PHE A 23 1.03 -4.94 20.15
C PHE A 23 1.79 -5.68 21.26
N GLU A 24 1.60 -7.00 21.38
CA GLU A 24 2.18 -7.82 22.45
C GLU A 24 3.68 -8.11 22.23
N ASN A 25 4.52 -7.08 22.34
CA ASN A 25 5.99 -7.17 22.18
C ASN A 25 6.67 -8.16 23.15
N SER A 26 6.00 -8.50 24.26
CA SER A 26 6.48 -9.51 25.22
C SER A 26 6.37 -10.94 24.69
N LYS A 27 5.39 -11.19 23.80
CA LYS A 27 5.08 -12.51 23.23
C LYS A 27 5.41 -12.61 21.76
N CYS A 28 5.55 -11.48 21.06
CA CYS A 28 5.82 -11.43 19.64
C CYS A 28 7.11 -10.66 19.35
N ASP A 29 7.76 -11.04 18.25
CA ASP A 29 8.89 -10.35 17.64
C ASP A 29 8.58 -10.01 16.19
N ILE A 30 9.07 -8.88 15.70
CA ILE A 30 9.07 -8.56 14.28
C ILE A 30 10.52 -8.69 13.81
N ARG A 31 10.76 -9.53 12.81
CA ARG A 31 12.11 -9.77 12.27
C ARG A 31 12.04 -10.31 10.84
N GLU A 32 13.19 -10.38 10.17
CA GLU A 32 13.26 -10.99 8.85
C GLU A 32 12.87 -12.48 8.87
N SER A 33 12.08 -12.86 7.88
CA SER A 33 11.71 -14.24 7.60
C SER A 33 12.72 -14.88 6.66
N ALA A 34 13.08 -16.13 6.94
CA ALA A 34 13.89 -16.95 6.01
C ALA A 34 13.20 -17.17 4.65
N LEU A 35 11.88 -16.98 4.58
CA LEU A 35 11.11 -17.06 3.34
C LEU A 35 11.05 -15.72 2.59
N GLY A 36 11.50 -14.63 3.22
CA GLY A 36 11.61 -13.29 2.67
C GLY A 36 10.71 -12.25 3.35
N GLY A 37 11.18 -11.00 3.37
CA GLY A 37 10.51 -9.87 4.02
C GLY A 37 10.45 -9.99 5.55
N LEU A 38 9.82 -9.01 6.19
CA LEU A 38 9.52 -9.08 7.62
C LEU A 38 8.36 -10.02 7.92
N GLY A 39 8.37 -10.57 9.13
CA GLY A 39 7.29 -11.37 9.69
C GLY A 39 7.14 -11.15 11.19
N VAL A 40 5.98 -11.50 11.71
CA VAL A 40 5.73 -11.57 13.17
C VAL A 40 5.90 -13.00 13.65
N PHE A 41 6.69 -13.19 14.71
CA PHE A 41 7.05 -14.49 15.28
C PHE A 41 6.73 -14.55 16.76
N ALA A 42 6.21 -15.68 17.23
CA ALA A 42 6.00 -15.91 18.65
C ALA A 42 7.35 -16.14 19.38
N LYS A 43 7.54 -15.47 20.52
CA LYS A 43 8.64 -15.64 21.48
C LYS A 43 8.32 -16.71 22.53
N SER A 44 7.04 -16.98 22.74
CA SER A 44 6.51 -17.95 23.68
C SER A 44 5.20 -18.52 23.13
N ASP A 45 4.69 -19.60 23.74
CA ASP A 45 3.36 -20.10 23.40
C ASP A 45 2.30 -19.02 23.61
N ILE A 46 1.38 -18.89 22.64
CA ILE A 46 0.26 -17.96 22.64
C ILE A 46 -1.01 -18.80 22.69
N ALA A 47 -1.88 -18.53 23.65
CA ALA A 47 -3.12 -19.29 23.79
C ALA A 47 -4.10 -18.96 22.66
N GLN A 48 -4.89 -19.93 22.21
CA GLN A 48 -5.95 -19.68 21.24
C GLN A 48 -6.94 -18.64 21.81
N GLY A 49 -7.26 -17.63 20.99
CA GLY A 49 -8.14 -16.53 21.38
C GLY A 49 -7.45 -15.39 22.14
N GLU A 50 -6.17 -15.53 22.45
CA GLU A 50 -5.38 -14.44 23.01
C GLU A 50 -5.19 -13.33 21.97
N THR A 51 -5.41 -12.08 22.39
CA THR A 51 -5.24 -10.91 21.52
C THR A 51 -3.79 -10.46 21.52
N ILE A 52 -3.15 -10.45 20.34
CA ILE A 52 -1.75 -10.06 20.18
C ILE A 52 -1.56 -8.68 19.54
N LEU A 53 -2.62 -8.16 18.91
CA LEU A 53 -2.67 -6.85 18.29
C LEU A 53 -4.08 -6.27 18.47
N THR A 54 -4.16 -5.03 18.93
CA THR A 54 -5.40 -4.26 19.05
C THR A 54 -5.16 -2.89 18.46
N LEU A 55 -5.97 -2.48 17.49
CA LEU A 55 -5.83 -1.21 16.78
C LEU A 55 -7.12 -0.41 16.88
N ASN A 56 -7.01 0.92 16.95
CA ASN A 56 -8.15 1.81 16.78
C ASN A 56 -8.41 2.05 15.29
N LYS A 57 -9.66 2.19 14.86
CA LYS A 57 -9.99 2.52 13.46
C LYS A 57 -9.44 3.88 12.99
N SER A 58 -9.11 4.79 13.90
CA SER A 58 -8.38 6.01 13.56
C SER A 58 -6.91 5.78 13.18
N SER A 59 -6.31 4.65 13.62
CA SER A 59 -4.90 4.32 13.36
C SER A 59 -4.66 3.60 12.03
N ILE A 60 -5.71 3.06 11.41
CA ILE A 60 -5.64 2.48 10.06
C ILE A 60 -5.70 3.60 9.02
N PHE A 61 -5.12 3.38 7.85
CA PHE A 61 -5.14 4.34 6.76
C PHE A 61 -6.04 3.86 5.63
N SER A 62 -7.09 4.62 5.31
CA SER A 62 -7.97 4.39 4.16
C SER A 62 -8.17 5.69 3.37
N ALA A 63 -8.74 5.59 2.17
CA ALA A 63 -9.10 6.78 1.40
C ALA A 63 -10.02 7.72 2.21
N SER A 64 -11.01 7.15 2.89
CA SER A 64 -12.08 7.84 3.62
C SER A 64 -11.63 8.62 4.85
N ASN A 65 -10.46 8.31 5.42
CA ASN A 65 -9.89 9.07 6.54
C ASN A 65 -8.63 9.86 6.16
N SER A 66 -8.22 9.83 4.89
CA SER A 66 -7.05 10.56 4.42
C SER A 66 -7.22 12.08 4.43
N SER A 67 -6.11 12.79 4.29
CA SER A 67 -6.06 14.25 4.24
C SER A 67 -6.73 14.85 2.99
N ILE A 68 -7.05 14.04 1.97
CA ILE A 68 -7.77 14.44 0.76
C ILE A 68 -9.13 13.75 0.62
N ALA A 69 -9.66 13.15 1.68
CA ALA A 69 -10.91 12.37 1.63
C ALA A 69 -12.10 13.15 1.04
N ASN A 70 -12.20 14.45 1.34
CA ASN A 70 -13.24 15.31 0.77
C ASN A 70 -13.08 15.48 -0.74
N LEU A 71 -11.86 15.70 -1.24
CA LEU A 71 -11.60 15.85 -2.67
C LEU A 71 -11.86 14.56 -3.44
N LEU A 72 -11.56 13.41 -2.84
CA LEU A 72 -11.89 12.10 -3.40
C LEU A 72 -13.41 11.92 -3.49
N CYS A 73 -14.13 12.24 -2.39
CA CYS A 73 -15.59 12.17 -2.35
C CYS A 73 -16.26 13.11 -3.36
N ASP A 74 -15.81 14.35 -3.47
CA ASP A 74 -16.38 15.36 -4.37
C ASP A 74 -16.18 15.02 -5.86
N ASN A 75 -15.20 14.17 -6.17
CA ASN A 75 -14.89 13.72 -7.54
C ASN A 75 -15.31 12.26 -7.79
N ASP A 76 -16.13 11.67 -6.91
CA ASP A 76 -16.62 10.28 -7.00
C ASP A 76 -15.47 9.25 -7.20
N ILE A 77 -14.33 9.46 -6.53
CA ILE A 77 -13.19 8.55 -6.57
C ILE A 77 -13.22 7.62 -5.36
N ASP A 78 -13.38 6.32 -5.62
CA ASP A 78 -13.52 5.28 -4.61
C ASP A 78 -12.51 4.11 -4.79
N GLY A 79 -12.63 3.10 -3.93
CA GLY A 79 -11.90 1.86 -4.01
C GLY A 79 -10.37 2.02 -4.02
N MET A 80 -9.70 1.18 -4.82
CA MET A 80 -8.24 1.16 -4.89
C MET A 80 -7.65 2.43 -5.50
N LEU A 81 -8.34 3.09 -6.44
CA LEU A 81 -7.86 4.34 -7.02
C LEU A 81 -7.79 5.42 -5.93
N ALA A 82 -8.84 5.54 -5.12
CA ALA A 82 -8.89 6.48 -4.00
C ALA A 82 -7.77 6.20 -2.99
N LEU A 83 -7.56 4.93 -2.62
CA LEU A 83 -6.49 4.55 -1.68
C LEU A 83 -5.09 4.86 -2.24
N ASN A 84 -4.86 4.60 -3.54
CA ASN A 84 -3.59 4.90 -4.20
C ASN A 84 -3.30 6.41 -4.20
N MET A 85 -4.29 7.23 -4.58
CA MET A 85 -4.15 8.68 -4.57
C MET A 85 -3.92 9.20 -3.16
N ALA A 86 -4.75 8.79 -2.20
CA ALA A 86 -4.60 9.15 -0.80
C ALA A 86 -3.17 8.84 -0.30
N PHE A 87 -2.70 7.60 -0.50
CA PHE A 87 -1.36 7.19 -0.10
C PHE A 87 -0.27 8.08 -0.71
N ILE A 88 -0.33 8.34 -2.02
CA ILE A 88 0.65 9.16 -2.73
C ILE A 88 0.69 10.58 -2.14
N TYR A 89 -0.47 11.21 -1.92
CA TYR A 89 -0.53 12.54 -1.32
C TYR A 89 0.02 12.57 0.11
N GLU A 90 -0.29 11.57 0.94
CA GLU A 90 0.23 11.50 2.30
C GLU A 90 1.76 11.40 2.34
N ILE A 91 2.36 10.58 1.46
CA ILE A 91 3.82 10.38 1.48
C ILE A 91 4.61 11.46 0.74
N THR A 92 3.97 12.20 -0.19
CA THR A 92 4.66 13.19 -1.05
C THR A 92 4.34 14.64 -0.75
N VAL A 93 3.12 14.96 -0.33
CA VAL A 93 2.68 16.35 -0.09
C VAL A 93 2.61 16.62 1.40
N PHE A 94 1.79 15.86 2.14
CA PHE A 94 1.57 16.11 3.57
C PHE A 94 2.79 15.70 4.42
N LYS A 95 3.42 14.57 4.12
CA LYS A 95 4.61 14.08 4.83
C LYS A 95 4.39 14.15 6.34
N ASN A 96 5.26 14.86 7.08
CA ASN A 96 5.19 14.97 8.54
C ASN A 96 3.92 15.66 9.07
N THR A 97 3.10 16.33 8.24
CA THR A 97 1.80 16.86 8.68
C THR A 97 0.69 15.81 8.66
N SER A 98 0.91 14.71 7.93
CA SER A 98 0.02 13.55 7.93
C SER A 98 0.08 12.83 9.26
N HIS A 99 -1.08 12.39 9.76
CA HIS A 99 -1.14 11.50 10.91
C HIS A 99 -0.43 10.17 10.66
N TRP A 100 -0.56 9.61 9.44
CA TRP A 100 -0.10 8.27 9.11
C TRP A 100 1.31 8.21 8.51
N TYR A 101 1.95 9.34 8.23
CA TYR A 101 3.22 9.34 7.48
C TYR A 101 4.33 8.51 8.12
N SER A 102 4.42 8.47 9.45
CA SER A 102 5.39 7.62 10.14
C SER A 102 5.22 6.14 9.80
N PHE A 103 3.99 5.69 9.56
CA PHE A 103 3.67 4.34 9.12
C PHE A 103 3.76 4.19 7.60
N LEU A 104 3.13 5.07 6.82
CA LEU A 104 3.04 4.95 5.36
C LEU A 104 4.41 4.98 4.68
N ARG A 105 5.37 5.75 5.21
CA ARG A 105 6.74 5.81 4.66
C ARG A 105 7.52 4.50 4.77
N THR A 106 7.05 3.54 5.59
CA THR A 106 7.64 2.21 5.75
C THR A 106 7.16 1.23 4.68
N ILE A 107 6.14 1.60 3.91
CA ILE A 107 5.58 0.81 2.81
C ILE A 107 6.36 1.15 1.55
N ARG A 108 7.32 0.29 1.21
CA ARG A 108 8.19 0.48 0.05
C ARG A 108 7.59 -0.16 -1.20
N PHE A 109 7.46 0.66 -2.25
CA PHE A 109 7.08 0.25 -3.60
C PHE A 109 8.33 0.12 -4.52
N HIS A 110 9.51 0.01 -3.94
CA HIS A 110 10.75 -0.27 -4.66
C HIS A 110 11.71 -1.07 -3.78
N ASP A 111 12.60 -1.83 -4.41
CA ASP A 111 13.65 -2.58 -3.73
C ASP A 111 14.82 -1.68 -3.30
N ASP A 112 15.85 -2.28 -2.68
CA ASP A 112 17.06 -1.58 -2.21
C ASP A 112 17.94 -1.01 -3.33
N LYS A 113 17.71 -1.47 -4.57
CA LYS A 113 18.39 -0.96 -5.77
C LYS A 113 17.55 0.10 -6.49
N GLY A 114 16.42 0.51 -5.90
CA GLY A 114 15.49 1.48 -6.47
C GLY A 114 14.65 0.94 -7.64
N ARG A 115 14.59 -0.39 -7.83
CA ARG A 115 13.73 -1.00 -8.85
C ARG A 115 12.31 -1.09 -8.32
N LEU A 116 11.35 -0.65 -9.13
CA LEU A 116 9.93 -0.66 -8.79
C LEU A 116 9.40 -2.09 -8.62
N ASN A 117 8.51 -2.28 -7.66
CA ASN A 117 7.76 -3.51 -7.48
C ASN A 117 6.61 -3.56 -8.49
N LEU A 118 6.83 -4.18 -9.64
CA LEU A 118 5.83 -4.23 -10.72
C LEU A 118 5.14 -5.60 -10.76
N PRO A 119 3.84 -5.65 -11.12
CA PRO A 119 3.13 -6.91 -11.36
C PRO A 119 3.65 -7.59 -12.63
N PRO A 120 3.40 -8.91 -12.79
CA PRO A 120 3.88 -9.68 -13.96
C PRO A 120 3.52 -9.09 -15.33
N SER A 121 2.38 -8.40 -15.43
CA SER A 121 1.93 -7.67 -16.62
C SER A 121 2.88 -6.54 -17.05
N PHE A 122 3.76 -6.08 -16.17
CA PHE A 122 4.77 -5.04 -16.45
C PHE A 122 6.22 -5.55 -16.35
N TRP A 123 6.41 -6.87 -16.22
CA TRP A 123 7.74 -7.46 -16.26
C TRP A 123 8.36 -7.42 -17.67
N SER A 124 9.69 -7.57 -17.71
CA SER A 124 10.41 -7.74 -18.98
C SER A 124 9.87 -8.93 -19.78
N THR A 125 10.04 -8.90 -21.11
CA THR A 125 9.62 -10.00 -22.00
C THR A 125 10.20 -11.35 -21.57
N ASN A 126 11.44 -11.37 -21.05
CA ASN A 126 12.05 -12.60 -20.56
C ASN A 126 11.39 -13.09 -19.27
N GLY A 127 10.98 -12.19 -18.36
CA GLY A 127 10.21 -12.55 -17.18
C GLY A 127 8.85 -13.14 -17.54
N LYS A 128 8.11 -12.49 -18.46
CA LYS A 128 6.82 -12.98 -18.95
C LYS A 128 6.91 -14.35 -19.61
N LYS A 129 7.98 -14.63 -20.37
CA LYS A 129 8.21 -15.94 -21.00
C LYS A 129 8.28 -17.08 -19.99
N LEU A 130 8.73 -16.84 -18.76
CA LEU A 130 8.79 -17.87 -17.71
C LEU A 130 7.40 -18.31 -17.22
N LEU A 131 6.39 -17.45 -17.40
CA LEU A 131 5.00 -17.73 -17.01
C LEU A 131 4.16 -18.27 -18.17
N LYS A 132 4.74 -18.38 -19.38
CA LYS A 132 4.04 -18.83 -20.57
C LYS A 132 3.52 -20.26 -20.40
N GLY A 133 2.26 -20.51 -20.77
CA GLY A 133 1.58 -21.79 -20.65
C GLY A 133 1.05 -22.10 -19.24
N THR A 134 1.24 -21.22 -18.26
CA THR A 134 0.60 -21.35 -16.96
C THR A 134 -0.86 -20.90 -17.02
N SER A 135 -1.66 -21.21 -16.00
CA SER A 135 -3.00 -20.64 -15.86
C SER A 135 -3.01 -19.11 -15.81
N PHE A 136 -1.93 -18.49 -15.34
CA PHE A 136 -1.78 -17.03 -15.30
C PHE A 136 -1.60 -16.41 -16.70
N ASP A 137 -0.94 -17.11 -17.62
CA ASP A 137 -0.79 -16.70 -19.03
C ASP A 137 -2.04 -17.03 -19.86
N THR A 138 -2.70 -18.15 -19.56
CA THR A 138 -3.76 -18.71 -20.41
C THR A 138 -5.17 -18.32 -19.99
N LEU A 139 -5.35 -17.86 -18.76
CA LEU A 139 -6.64 -17.39 -18.24
C LEU A 139 -6.53 -15.88 -17.95
N PHE A 140 -7.52 -15.13 -18.41
CA PHE A 140 -7.73 -13.71 -18.10
C PHE A 140 -6.68 -12.71 -18.63
N ASP A 141 -5.81 -13.12 -19.56
CA ASP A 141 -4.79 -12.24 -20.17
C ASP A 141 -3.94 -11.46 -19.14
N ALA A 142 -3.66 -12.08 -17.97
CA ALA A 142 -3.05 -11.41 -16.82
C ALA A 142 -1.58 -10.99 -17.05
N LEU A 143 -0.99 -11.31 -18.21
CA LEU A 143 0.31 -10.82 -18.65
C LEU A 143 0.23 -9.56 -19.51
N ALA A 144 -0.96 -9.13 -19.93
CA ALA A 144 -1.19 -7.85 -20.57
C ALA A 144 -1.37 -6.74 -19.52
N PRO A 145 -0.89 -5.51 -19.81
CA PRO A 145 -1.29 -4.33 -19.03
C PRO A 145 -2.82 -4.18 -18.98
N GLU A 146 -3.35 -3.85 -17.82
CA GLU A 146 -4.79 -3.64 -17.63
C GLU A 146 -5.16 -2.19 -18.00
N ASP A 147 -6.14 -1.99 -18.88
CA ASP A 147 -6.54 -0.64 -19.31
C ASP A 147 -7.08 0.20 -18.13
N GLU A 148 -7.73 -0.44 -17.15
CA GLU A 148 -8.29 0.22 -15.97
C GLU A 148 -7.21 0.93 -15.14
N ILE A 149 -6.01 0.35 -14.97
CA ILE A 149 -4.94 0.98 -14.19
C ILE A 149 -4.36 2.19 -14.92
N ILE A 150 -4.34 2.17 -16.25
CA ILE A 150 -3.87 3.28 -17.08
C ILE A 150 -4.89 4.42 -17.01
N GLN A 151 -6.18 4.12 -17.16
CA GLN A 151 -7.25 5.10 -17.02
C GLN A 151 -7.28 5.71 -15.61
N GLY A 152 -7.08 4.90 -14.58
CA GLY A 152 -6.96 5.37 -13.20
C GLY A 152 -5.77 6.31 -13.00
N PHE A 153 -4.62 6.02 -13.60
CA PHE A 153 -3.45 6.92 -13.59
C PHE A 153 -3.76 8.26 -14.27
N GLU A 154 -4.36 8.24 -15.46
CA GLU A 154 -4.72 9.46 -16.19
C GLU A 154 -5.75 10.31 -15.42
N THR A 155 -6.71 9.65 -14.78
CA THR A 155 -7.69 10.29 -13.89
C THR A 155 -6.98 10.98 -12.72
N ALA A 156 -6.04 10.28 -12.06
CA ALA A 156 -5.27 10.83 -10.95
C ALA A 156 -4.41 12.04 -11.36
N VAL A 157 -3.78 11.99 -12.55
CA VAL A 157 -3.02 13.11 -13.13
C VAL A 157 -3.93 14.32 -13.34
N ASN A 158 -5.07 14.14 -14.01
CA ASN A 158 -6.00 15.22 -14.31
C ASN A 158 -6.54 15.86 -13.02
N LEU A 159 -6.97 15.04 -12.05
CA LEU A 159 -7.46 15.52 -10.77
C LEU A 159 -6.39 16.27 -9.98
N ALA A 160 -5.15 15.79 -9.95
CA ALA A 160 -4.08 16.47 -9.25
C ALA A 160 -3.83 17.88 -9.83
N HIS A 161 -3.89 18.02 -11.16
CA HIS A 161 -3.80 19.33 -11.81
C HIS A 161 -5.01 20.22 -11.52
N ASN A 162 -6.24 19.68 -11.60
CA ASN A 162 -7.45 20.44 -11.27
C ASN A 162 -7.45 20.92 -9.82
N TRP A 163 -7.10 20.06 -8.86
CA TRP A 163 -7.02 20.45 -7.44
C TRP A 163 -5.92 21.49 -7.17
N ASN A 164 -4.84 21.47 -7.95
CA ASN A 164 -3.82 22.50 -7.89
C ASN A 164 -4.36 23.84 -8.39
N GLU A 165 -5.05 23.86 -9.53
CA GLU A 165 -5.63 25.08 -10.11
C GLU A 165 -6.75 25.67 -9.24
N GLU A 166 -7.63 24.83 -8.70
CA GLU A 166 -8.81 25.27 -7.94
C GLU A 166 -8.50 25.60 -6.47
N PHE A 167 -7.68 24.78 -5.82
CA PHE A 167 -7.45 24.83 -4.37
C PHE A 167 -6.01 25.13 -3.98
N GLY A 168 -5.08 25.19 -4.94
CA GLY A 168 -3.65 25.37 -4.66
C GLY A 168 -2.99 24.15 -4.01
N LEU A 169 -3.62 22.97 -4.06
CA LEU A 169 -3.04 21.74 -3.53
C LEU A 169 -1.82 21.34 -4.37
N GLU A 170 -0.68 21.10 -3.74
CA GLU A 170 0.56 20.74 -4.45
C GLU A 170 0.38 19.43 -5.24
N VAL A 171 0.79 19.43 -6.52
CA VAL A 171 0.81 18.22 -7.35
C VAL A 171 1.97 17.31 -6.92
N PRO A 172 1.73 16.02 -6.59
CA PRO A 172 2.77 15.03 -6.38
C PRO A 172 3.69 14.86 -7.60
N ALA A 173 4.71 15.71 -7.75
CA ALA A 173 5.46 15.84 -9.00
C ALA A 173 6.14 14.55 -9.46
N GLU A 174 6.54 13.71 -8.51
CA GLU A 174 7.14 12.40 -8.76
C GLU A 174 6.19 11.36 -9.39
N PHE A 175 4.89 11.62 -9.35
CA PHE A 175 3.83 10.74 -9.82
C PHE A 175 2.96 11.40 -10.89
N PHE A 176 2.55 12.66 -10.72
CA PHE A 176 1.44 13.23 -11.49
C PHE A 176 1.80 14.44 -12.36
N HIS A 177 3.01 14.99 -12.26
CA HIS A 177 3.42 16.12 -13.11
C HIS A 177 4.17 15.65 -14.36
N ILE A 178 3.61 15.65 -15.57
CA ILE A 178 4.33 15.14 -16.76
C ILE A 178 5.23 16.23 -17.39
N ASP A 179 6.53 15.94 -17.58
CA ASP A 179 7.46 16.82 -18.31
C ASP A 179 7.25 16.70 -19.83
N GLU A 180 6.61 17.71 -20.42
CA GLU A 180 6.32 17.78 -21.86
C GLU A 180 7.58 17.70 -22.75
N LYS A 181 8.77 18.04 -22.25
CA LYS A 181 10.02 17.92 -23.04
C LYS A 181 10.45 16.46 -23.24
N GLN A 182 10.04 15.56 -22.35
CA GLN A 182 10.35 14.13 -22.40
C GLN A 182 9.10 13.27 -22.18
N ARG A 183 7.95 13.75 -22.67
CA ARG A 183 6.62 13.25 -22.33
C ARG A 183 6.51 11.74 -22.30
N GLU A 184 6.92 11.05 -23.37
CA GLU A 184 6.78 9.59 -23.48
C GLU A 184 7.56 8.85 -22.38
N LYS A 185 8.82 9.23 -22.17
CA LYS A 185 9.69 8.61 -21.16
C LYS A 185 9.22 8.91 -19.75
N ASP A 186 8.83 10.14 -19.50
CA ASP A 186 8.41 10.62 -18.18
C ASP A 186 7.04 10.06 -17.78
N TYR A 187 6.07 10.06 -18.72
CA TYR A 187 4.78 9.38 -18.56
C TYR A 187 4.95 7.92 -18.22
N LYS A 188 5.80 7.19 -18.96
CA LYS A 188 6.05 5.77 -18.69
C LYS A 188 6.62 5.55 -17.28
N LEU A 189 7.61 6.34 -16.86
CA LEU A 189 8.19 6.23 -15.53
C LEU A 189 7.15 6.48 -14.43
N LYS A 190 6.29 7.49 -14.61
CA LYS A 190 5.27 7.87 -13.64
C LYS A 190 4.11 6.88 -13.57
N LEU A 191 3.71 6.35 -14.71
CA LEU A 191 2.77 5.23 -14.78
C LEU A 191 3.33 4.01 -14.05
N GLU A 192 4.59 3.61 -14.29
CA GLU A 192 5.22 2.49 -13.60
C GLU A 192 5.30 2.73 -12.07
N ARG A 193 5.59 3.96 -11.63
CA ARG A 193 5.56 4.33 -10.20
C ARG A 193 4.18 4.19 -9.60
N PHE A 194 3.15 4.70 -10.28
CA PHE A 194 1.76 4.57 -9.86
C PHE A 194 1.31 3.11 -9.76
N ILE A 195 1.61 2.30 -10.78
CA ILE A 195 1.34 0.85 -10.79
C ILE A 195 2.07 0.16 -9.63
N SER A 196 3.30 0.57 -9.35
CA SER A 196 4.07 -0.02 -8.26
C SER A 196 3.47 0.26 -6.89
N VAL A 197 2.94 1.47 -6.68
CA VAL A 197 2.13 1.79 -5.50
C VAL A 197 0.89 0.91 -5.47
N ALA A 198 0.09 0.91 -6.53
CA ALA A 198 -1.16 0.12 -6.61
C ALA A 198 -0.93 -1.37 -6.30
N TYR A 199 0.09 -1.97 -6.90
CA TYR A 199 0.47 -3.35 -6.66
C TYR A 199 0.97 -3.61 -5.23
N THR A 200 1.70 -2.66 -4.66
CA THR A 200 2.17 -2.77 -3.27
C THR A 200 0.99 -2.68 -2.29
N LEU A 201 0.08 -1.74 -2.49
CA LEU A 201 -1.08 -1.55 -1.61
C LEU A 201 -2.07 -2.71 -1.71
N SER A 202 -2.33 -3.22 -2.92
CA SER A 202 -3.24 -4.37 -3.09
C SER A 202 -2.76 -5.63 -2.38
N SER A 203 -1.45 -5.77 -2.17
CA SER A 203 -0.86 -6.89 -1.42
C SER A 203 -0.90 -6.73 0.11
N ARG A 204 -1.32 -5.57 0.62
CA ARG A 204 -1.31 -5.19 2.04
C ARG A 204 -2.65 -4.70 2.57
N GLY A 205 -3.59 -4.38 1.68
CA GLY A 205 -4.91 -3.89 2.03
C GLY A 205 -5.73 -4.95 2.76
N PHE A 206 -6.51 -4.51 3.74
CA PHE A 206 -7.52 -5.30 4.42
C PHE A 206 -8.88 -4.70 4.16
N GLU A 207 -9.88 -5.55 3.90
CA GLU A 207 -11.27 -5.16 3.96
C GLU A 207 -11.67 -4.92 5.42
N ILE A 208 -12.16 -3.73 5.74
CA ILE A 208 -12.50 -3.31 7.11
C ILE A 208 -14.01 -3.23 7.28
N ASP A 209 -14.65 -2.21 6.74
CA ASP A 209 -16.09 -1.98 6.85
C ASP A 209 -16.57 -1.08 5.72
N SER A 210 -17.86 -0.72 5.71
CA SER A 210 -18.45 0.13 4.68
C SER A 210 -17.95 1.57 4.68
N PHE A 211 -17.27 2.03 5.74
CA PHE A 211 -16.70 3.36 5.79
C PHE A 211 -15.25 3.37 5.28
N HIS A 212 -14.44 2.42 5.75
CA HIS A 212 -13.02 2.34 5.39
C HIS A 212 -12.74 1.56 4.11
N GLU A 213 -13.66 0.69 3.70
CA GLU A 213 -13.50 -0.25 2.58
C GLU A 213 -12.19 -1.03 2.68
N THR A 214 -11.21 -0.73 1.82
CA THR A 214 -9.86 -1.25 1.89
C THR A 214 -8.94 -0.28 2.62
N ALA A 215 -8.24 -0.77 3.65
CA ALA A 215 -7.32 0.03 4.45
C ALA A 215 -5.97 -0.65 4.66
N LEU A 216 -4.93 0.17 4.86
CA LEU A 216 -3.61 -0.26 5.32
C LEU A 216 -3.61 -0.29 6.84
N VAL A 217 -3.27 -1.44 7.40
CA VAL A 217 -3.40 -1.72 8.82
C VAL A 217 -2.02 -1.96 9.41
N PRO A 218 -1.51 -1.06 10.28
CA PRO A 218 -0.14 -1.15 10.79
C PRO A 218 0.08 -2.44 11.59
N ILE A 219 1.25 -3.06 11.41
CA ILE A 219 1.65 -4.37 11.97
C ILE A 219 0.83 -5.56 11.42
N ALA A 220 -0.47 -5.39 11.17
CA ALA A 220 -1.31 -6.43 10.60
C ALA A 220 -0.79 -6.93 9.25
N ASP A 221 -0.31 -6.01 8.40
CA ASP A 221 0.28 -6.31 7.10
C ASP A 221 1.66 -7.00 7.16
N LEU A 222 2.24 -7.16 8.35
CA LEU A 222 3.48 -7.90 8.61
C LEU A 222 3.22 -9.36 9.01
N PHE A 223 1.98 -9.75 9.29
CA PHE A 223 1.65 -11.17 9.47
C PHE A 223 1.63 -11.87 8.12
N ASN A 224 2.58 -12.77 7.92
CA ASN A 224 2.69 -13.52 6.68
C ASN A 224 1.56 -14.55 6.53
N HIS A 225 1.15 -14.78 5.28
CA HIS A 225 0.08 -15.71 4.94
C HIS A 225 0.56 -17.18 4.95
N HIS A 226 -0.28 -18.08 5.47
CA HIS A 226 -0.11 -19.52 5.31
C HIS A 226 -1.41 -20.13 4.78
N ALA A 227 -1.37 -20.67 3.56
CA ALA A 227 -2.57 -21.00 2.77
C ALA A 227 -3.52 -22.04 3.38
N THR A 228 -3.03 -22.91 4.27
CA THR A 228 -3.82 -24.06 4.76
C THR A 228 -4.03 -24.10 6.27
N LYS A 229 -3.27 -23.31 7.02
CA LYS A 229 -3.22 -23.35 8.49
C LYS A 229 -2.92 -21.96 9.03
N PRO A 230 -3.87 -21.03 8.98
CA PRO A 230 -3.68 -19.73 9.60
C PRO A 230 -3.83 -19.86 11.12
N ASP A 231 -2.85 -19.35 11.87
CA ASP A 231 -2.89 -19.30 13.33
C ASP A 231 -3.54 -18.01 13.86
N LEU A 232 -3.87 -17.08 12.97
CA LEU A 232 -4.38 -15.75 13.29
C LEU A 232 -5.67 -15.45 12.54
N LYS A 233 -6.51 -14.66 13.19
CA LYS A 233 -7.75 -14.13 12.63
C LYS A 233 -7.90 -12.67 13.01
N PHE A 234 -8.15 -11.82 12.02
CA PHE A 234 -8.55 -10.44 12.25
C PHE A 234 -10.04 -10.40 12.59
N CYS A 235 -10.36 -9.75 13.70
CA CYS A 235 -11.73 -9.62 14.20
C CYS A 235 -12.03 -8.14 14.42
N ILE A 236 -13.16 -7.69 13.89
CA ILE A 236 -13.70 -6.37 14.20
C ILE A 236 -14.48 -6.51 15.50
N VAL A 237 -14.05 -5.77 16.51
CA VAL A 237 -14.77 -5.68 17.78
C VAL A 237 -15.65 -4.45 17.71
N VAL A 238 -16.97 -4.65 17.83
CA VAL A 238 -18.01 -3.62 17.81
C VAL A 238 -18.26 -3.09 19.21
#